data_AF-A0A7T2X2A1-F1
#
_entry.id   AF-A0A7T2X2A1-F1
#
_cell.length_a   1.000
_cell.length_b   1.000
_cell.length_c   1.000
_cell.angle_alpha   90.00
_cell.angle_beta   90.00
_cell.angle_gamma   90.00
#
_symmetry.space_group_name_H-M   'P 1'
#
loop_
_entity.id
_entity.type
_entity.pdbx_description
1 polymer ?
#
loop_
_entity_poly.entity_id
_entity_poly.type
_entity_poly.pdbx_seq_one_letter_code
_entity_poly.pdbx_strand_id
1 'polypeptide(L)'
;MCDALDCWHDKPFAFYGHSLGGLIAYEVAIALRRRGVAGPRMLFVGALYAPSALRKANTLFEDDQSLLRTVRRFGGVDDSFAAEPEFMRYFLPVMAADLTLFNRYAYDAAQDRLDCPVVALFDTHGAHHDCASMAQWGLHTRGSFHAAGSSRWTLLSSGIRSRGHRIYRLSPWQTFAVMNFRDR
;
A
#
# COMPACT_ATOMS: atom_id res chain seq x y z
N MET A 1 12.85 -1.12 -9.15
CA MET A 1 12.01 -1.89 -8.21
C MET A 1 11.70 -3.29 -8.72
N CYS A 2 11.28 -3.48 -9.99
CA CYS A 2 11.13 -4.83 -10.56
C CYS A 2 12.47 -5.61 -10.54
N ASP A 3 13.58 -4.96 -10.88
CA ASP A 3 14.90 -5.61 -10.91
C ASP A 3 15.40 -5.99 -9.50
N ALA A 4 14.86 -5.35 -8.45
CA ALA A 4 15.12 -5.74 -7.06
C ALA A 4 14.36 -7.03 -6.65
N LEU A 5 13.41 -7.48 -7.49
CA LEU A 5 12.64 -8.71 -7.31
C LEU A 5 13.20 -9.88 -8.14
N ASP A 6 14.27 -9.69 -8.91
CA ASP A 6 14.79 -10.75 -9.80
C ASP A 6 15.25 -12.01 -9.05
N CYS A 7 15.58 -11.91 -7.76
CA CYS A 7 15.88 -13.08 -6.93
C CYS A 7 14.64 -13.86 -6.42
N TRP A 8 13.43 -13.49 -6.85
CA TRP A 8 12.16 -14.09 -6.42
C TRP A 8 11.43 -14.83 -7.55
N HIS A 9 11.94 -14.84 -8.77
CA HIS A 9 11.35 -15.59 -9.88
C HIS A 9 11.29 -17.11 -9.61
N ASP A 10 12.18 -17.62 -8.75
CA ASP A 10 12.32 -19.05 -8.51
C ASP A 10 11.38 -19.59 -7.41
N LYS A 11 10.61 -18.74 -6.70
CA LYS A 11 9.75 -19.18 -5.57
C LYS A 11 8.40 -18.45 -5.52
N PRO A 12 7.32 -19.13 -5.09
CA PRO A 12 6.03 -18.47 -4.88
C PRO A 12 6.09 -17.36 -3.82
N PHE A 13 5.67 -16.14 -4.19
CA PHE A 13 5.59 -15.00 -3.27
C PHE A 13 4.23 -14.32 -3.31
N ALA A 14 3.91 -13.53 -2.29
CA ALA A 14 2.77 -12.62 -2.24
C ALA A 14 3.22 -11.20 -1.92
N PHE A 15 2.41 -10.23 -2.32
CA PHE A 15 2.59 -8.84 -1.91
C PHE A 15 1.60 -8.48 -0.81
N TYR A 16 2.08 -7.70 0.15
CA TYR A 16 1.26 -6.94 1.07
C TYR A 16 1.59 -5.46 0.92
N GLY A 17 0.57 -4.63 0.80
CA GLY A 17 0.72 -3.19 0.72
C GLY A 17 -0.31 -2.46 1.56
N HIS A 18 0.17 -1.59 2.44
CA HIS A 18 -0.66 -0.71 3.26
C HIS A 18 -0.56 0.74 2.77
N SER A 19 -1.68 1.46 2.71
CA SER A 19 -1.75 2.82 2.17
C SER A 19 -1.12 2.86 0.77
N LEU A 20 -0.24 3.82 0.46
CA LEU A 20 0.47 3.91 -0.83
C LEU A 20 1.23 2.62 -1.18
N GLY A 21 1.68 1.84 -0.19
CA GLY A 21 2.31 0.54 -0.42
C GLY A 21 1.39 -0.44 -1.14
N GLY A 22 0.08 -0.34 -0.97
CA GLY A 22 -0.92 -1.13 -1.70
C GLY A 22 -0.98 -0.78 -3.19
N LEU A 23 -0.92 0.52 -3.49
CA LEU A 23 -0.84 1.01 -4.86
C LEU A 23 0.46 0.60 -5.54
N ILE A 24 1.57 0.71 -4.82
CA ILE A 24 2.89 0.28 -5.29
C ILE A 24 2.89 -1.23 -5.58
N ALA A 25 2.37 -2.04 -4.66
CA ALA A 25 2.26 -3.49 -4.84
C ALA A 25 1.45 -3.86 -6.09
N TYR A 26 0.32 -3.17 -6.29
CA TYR A 26 -0.53 -3.33 -7.47
C TYR A 26 0.22 -3.01 -8.76
N GLU A 27 0.86 -1.83 -8.85
CA GLU A 27 1.57 -1.41 -10.06
C GLU A 27 2.80 -2.29 -10.36
N VAL A 28 3.50 -2.75 -9.33
CA VAL A 28 4.59 -3.72 -9.50
C VAL A 28 4.06 -5.05 -10.04
N ALA A 29 2.95 -5.56 -9.51
CA ALA A 29 2.35 -6.80 -10.00
C ALA A 29 1.89 -6.68 -11.46
N ILE A 30 1.32 -5.54 -11.85
CA ILE A 30 0.98 -5.23 -13.25
C ILE A 30 2.24 -5.17 -14.13
N ALA A 31 3.30 -4.51 -13.66
CA ALA A 31 4.56 -4.40 -14.40
C ALA A 31 5.21 -5.77 -14.62
N LEU A 32 5.23 -6.65 -13.61
CA LEU A 32 5.70 -8.03 -13.73
C LEU A 32 4.90 -8.79 -14.79
N ARG A 33 3.56 -8.68 -14.75
CA ARG A 33 2.69 -9.30 -15.74
C ARG A 33 2.97 -8.80 -17.16
N ARG A 34 3.11 -7.49 -17.37
CA ARG A 34 3.45 -6.89 -18.67
C ARG A 34 4.79 -7.39 -19.23
N ARG A 35 5.73 -7.74 -18.36
CA ARG A 35 7.03 -8.30 -18.72
C ARG A 35 7.00 -9.82 -18.96
N GLY A 36 5.85 -10.48 -18.76
CA GLY A 36 5.73 -11.93 -18.90
C GLY A 36 6.48 -12.74 -17.83
N VAL A 37 6.84 -12.10 -16.71
CA VAL A 37 7.50 -12.77 -15.58
C VAL A 37 6.48 -13.21 -14.53
N ALA A 38 6.85 -14.20 -13.72
CA ALA A 38 5.95 -14.73 -12.69
C ALA A 38 5.53 -13.62 -11.70
N GLY A 39 4.21 -13.42 -11.58
CA GLY A 39 3.62 -12.48 -10.65
C GLY A 39 3.41 -13.06 -9.24
N PRO A 40 2.96 -12.24 -8.28
CA PRO A 40 2.63 -12.72 -6.95
C PRO A 40 1.47 -13.73 -7.01
N ARG A 41 1.48 -14.72 -6.11
CA ARG A 41 0.36 -15.66 -5.88
C ARG A 41 -0.84 -14.99 -5.24
N MET A 42 -0.63 -13.87 -4.55
CA MET A 42 -1.69 -13.12 -3.88
C MET A 42 -1.26 -11.68 -3.63
N LEU A 43 -2.22 -10.77 -3.69
CA LEU A 43 -2.06 -9.38 -3.28
C LEU A 43 -2.97 -9.09 -2.08
N PHE A 44 -2.38 -8.61 -1.00
CA PHE A 44 -3.09 -8.09 0.16
C PHE A 44 -2.96 -6.55 0.18
N VAL A 45 -4.08 -5.85 0.31
CA VAL A 45 -4.14 -4.39 0.31
C VAL A 45 -4.96 -3.88 1.50
N GLY A 46 -4.59 -2.73 2.06
CA GLY A 46 -5.34 -2.11 3.14
C GLY A 46 -5.09 -0.61 3.25
N ALA A 47 -6.03 0.10 3.87
CA ALA A 47 -5.97 1.55 4.12
C ALA A 47 -5.71 2.42 2.86
N LEU A 48 -6.15 1.93 1.70
CA LEU A 48 -6.18 2.72 0.47
C LEU A 48 -7.33 2.26 -0.42
N TYR A 49 -8.05 3.23 -0.97
CA TYR A 49 -9.05 2.97 -2.01
C TYR A 49 -8.42 2.27 -3.23
N ALA A 50 -9.23 1.53 -3.97
CA ALA A 50 -8.79 0.89 -5.20
C ALA A 50 -8.24 1.91 -6.21
N PRO A 51 -7.32 1.52 -7.12
CA PRO A 51 -6.70 2.44 -8.08
C PRO A 51 -7.71 3.29 -8.87
N SER A 52 -8.83 2.69 -9.27
CA SER A 52 -9.92 3.35 -10.00
C SER A 52 -10.78 4.31 -9.17
N ALA A 53 -10.62 4.31 -7.84
CA ALA A 53 -11.46 5.05 -6.89
C ALA A 53 -10.65 6.05 -6.03
N LEU A 54 -9.38 6.27 -6.36
CA LEU A 54 -8.52 7.19 -5.62
C LEU A 54 -9.05 8.64 -5.66
N ARG A 55 -9.05 9.29 -4.51
CA ARG A 55 -9.45 10.69 -4.33
C ARG A 55 -8.25 11.52 -3.86
N LYS A 56 -7.81 12.47 -4.69
CA LYS A 56 -6.58 13.26 -4.47
C LYS A 56 -6.78 14.65 -3.86
N ALA A 57 -8.01 15.17 -3.86
CA ALA A 57 -8.26 16.56 -3.46
C ALA A 57 -7.79 16.87 -2.02
N ASN A 58 -7.73 15.86 -1.16
CA ASN A 58 -7.37 16.02 0.26
C ASN A 58 -5.87 15.83 0.55
N THR A 59 -5.03 15.66 -0.47
CA THR A 59 -3.60 15.34 -0.34
C THR A 59 -2.66 16.37 -0.96
N LEU A 60 -3.20 17.52 -1.41
CA LEU A 60 -2.42 18.61 -1.99
C LEU A 60 -1.72 19.43 -0.90
N PHE A 61 -0.53 19.94 -1.21
CA PHE A 61 0.28 20.79 -0.34
C PHE A 61 1.22 21.66 -1.21
N GLU A 62 1.62 22.82 -0.68
CA GLU A 62 2.48 23.80 -1.36
C GLU A 62 3.74 24.13 -0.55
N ASP A 63 3.70 23.88 0.76
CA ASP A 63 4.75 24.15 1.72
C ASP A 63 4.72 23.13 2.88
N ASP A 64 5.71 23.18 3.77
CA ASP A 64 5.83 22.28 4.91
C ASP A 64 4.64 22.37 5.87
N GLN A 65 4.02 23.55 6.00
CA GLN A 65 2.88 23.77 6.90
C GLN A 65 1.60 23.11 6.37
N SER A 66 1.33 23.26 5.07
CA SER A 66 0.22 22.58 4.39
C SER A 66 0.45 21.07 4.32
N LEU A 67 1.69 20.63 4.11
CA LEU A 67 2.07 19.22 4.19
C LEU A 67 1.78 18.64 5.57
N LEU A 68 2.21 19.31 6.64
CA LEU A 68 1.98 18.88 8.02
C LEU A 68 0.48 18.80 8.35
N ARG A 69 -0.32 19.80 7.92
CA ARG A 69 -1.79 19.76 8.08
C ARG A 69 -2.40 18.55 7.37
N THR A 70 -1.96 18.28 6.14
CA THR A 70 -2.40 17.11 5.37
C THR A 70 -2.04 15.80 6.07
N VAL A 71 -0.79 15.65 6.53
CA VAL A 71 -0.33 14.44 7.25
C VAL A 71 -1.10 14.22 8.55
N ARG A 72 -1.33 15.29 9.34
CA ARG A 72 -2.14 15.23 10.57
C ARG A 72 -3.57 14.75 10.32
N ARG A 73 -4.19 15.18 9.22
CA ARG A 73 -5.55 14.74 8.85
C ARG A 73 -5.66 13.22 8.64
N PHE A 74 -4.57 12.57 8.23
CA PHE A 74 -4.51 11.12 8.05
C PHE A 74 -4.00 10.37 9.28
N GLY A 75 -3.80 11.05 10.42
CA GLY A 75 -3.26 10.46 11.64
C GLY A 75 -1.77 10.09 11.54
N GLY A 76 -1.03 10.72 10.61
CA GLY A 76 0.34 10.35 10.29
C GLY A 76 1.43 10.95 11.18
N VAL A 77 1.09 11.86 12.10
CA VAL A 77 2.06 12.38 13.09
C VAL A 77 1.36 12.92 14.32
N ASP A 78 1.77 12.44 15.51
CA ASP A 78 1.29 12.96 16.80
C ASP A 78 1.95 14.29 17.14
N ASP A 79 1.30 15.10 17.97
CA ASP A 79 1.79 16.43 18.32
C ASP A 79 3.14 16.42 19.06
N SER A 80 3.45 15.35 19.80
CA SER A 80 4.74 15.16 20.44
C SER A 80 5.89 15.07 19.43
N PHE A 81 5.70 14.35 18.32
CA PHE A 81 6.70 14.27 17.25
C PHE A 81 6.70 15.52 16.37
N ALA A 82 5.53 16.15 16.16
CA ALA A 82 5.45 17.39 15.41
C ALA A 82 6.19 18.55 16.10
N ALA A 83 6.36 18.49 17.43
CA ALA A 83 7.12 19.45 18.20
C ALA A 83 8.65 19.26 18.11
N GLU A 84 9.14 18.13 17.58
CA GLU A 84 10.56 17.79 17.49
C GLU A 84 11.17 18.22 16.14
N PRO A 85 11.93 19.34 16.07
CA PRO A 85 12.37 19.91 14.79
C PRO A 85 13.33 18.98 14.04
N GLU A 86 14.15 18.23 14.76
CA GLU A 86 15.09 17.26 14.16
C GLU A 86 14.34 16.11 13.49
N PHE A 87 13.28 15.59 14.12
CA PHE A 87 12.43 14.57 13.50
C PHE A 87 11.75 15.12 12.24
N MET A 88 11.15 16.31 12.35
CA MET A 88 10.40 16.93 11.24
C MET A 88 11.28 17.21 10.02
N ARG A 89 12.56 17.57 10.23
CA ARG A 89 13.55 17.78 9.17
C ARG A 89 13.75 16.54 8.27
N TYR A 90 13.63 15.34 8.81
CA TYR A 90 13.75 14.09 8.03
C TYR A 90 12.39 13.55 7.60
N PHE A 91 11.35 13.80 8.38
CA PHE A 91 10.02 13.26 8.15
C PHE A 91 9.29 13.95 6.99
N LEU A 92 9.28 15.29 6.95
CA LEU A 92 8.53 16.05 5.94
C LEU A 92 9.00 15.76 4.52
N PRO A 93 10.31 15.69 4.19
CA PRO A 93 10.74 15.37 2.82
C PRO A 93 10.23 14.01 2.32
N VAL A 94 10.17 13.00 3.19
CA VAL A 94 9.67 11.66 2.83
C VAL A 94 8.16 11.73 2.57
N MET A 95 7.41 12.40 3.44
CA MET A 95 5.96 12.58 3.24
C MET A 95 5.63 13.42 2.01
N ALA A 96 6.43 14.44 1.71
CA ALA A 96 6.31 15.23 0.50
C ALA A 96 6.48 14.35 -0.74
N ALA A 97 7.50 13.49 -0.76
CA ALA A 97 7.73 12.56 -1.87
C ALA A 97 6.57 11.57 -2.04
N ASP A 98 6.10 10.98 -0.95
CA ASP A 98 5.01 10.01 -0.92
C ASP A 98 3.69 10.63 -1.44
N LEU A 99 3.31 11.80 -0.93
CA LEU A 99 2.10 12.49 -1.37
C LEU A 99 2.25 13.02 -2.81
N THR A 100 3.45 13.44 -3.22
CA THR A 100 3.72 13.82 -4.62
C THR A 100 3.49 12.63 -5.56
N LEU A 101 4.01 11.44 -5.21
CA LEU A 101 3.80 10.23 -5.99
C LEU A 101 2.31 9.89 -6.07
N PHE A 102 1.60 9.91 -4.94
CA PHE A 102 0.16 9.67 -4.89
C PHE A 102 -0.64 10.67 -5.74
N ASN A 103 -0.33 11.96 -5.64
CA ASN A 103 -1.01 13.02 -6.38
C ASN A 103 -0.77 12.92 -7.89
N ARG A 104 0.42 12.46 -8.30
CA ARG A 104 0.76 12.26 -9.73
C ARG A 104 0.22 10.96 -10.31
N TYR A 105 -0.06 9.96 -9.49
CA TYR A 105 -0.55 8.67 -9.96
C TYR A 105 -1.85 8.81 -10.77
N ALA A 106 -1.86 8.39 -12.03
CA ALA A 106 -3.05 8.39 -12.88
C ALA A 106 -3.42 6.94 -13.20
N TYR A 107 -4.61 6.52 -12.80
CA TYR A 107 -5.13 5.20 -13.13
C TYR A 107 -5.47 5.15 -14.63
N ASP A 108 -4.89 4.18 -15.33
CA ASP A 108 -5.22 3.87 -16.72
C ASP A 108 -6.38 2.86 -16.76
N ALA A 109 -7.55 3.29 -17.21
CA ALA A 109 -8.72 2.41 -17.28
C ALA A 109 -8.61 1.32 -18.37
N ALA A 110 -7.69 1.48 -19.34
CA ALA A 110 -7.39 0.46 -20.34
C ALA A 110 -6.39 -0.59 -19.83
N GLN A 111 -5.78 -0.35 -18.66
CA GLN A 111 -4.88 -1.30 -18.02
C GLN A 111 -5.61 -2.62 -17.73
N ASP A 112 -4.95 -3.71 -18.07
CA ASP A 112 -5.45 -5.04 -17.77
C ASP A 112 -5.37 -5.33 -16.26
N ARG A 113 -6.13 -6.32 -15.81
CA ARG A 113 -6.27 -6.70 -14.41
C ARG A 113 -5.20 -7.70 -13.98
N LEU A 114 -5.00 -7.83 -12.68
CA LEU A 114 -4.15 -8.87 -12.10
C LEU A 114 -4.75 -10.26 -12.31
N ASP A 115 -3.90 -11.29 -12.46
CA ASP A 115 -4.36 -12.69 -12.53
C ASP A 115 -4.43 -13.34 -11.13
N CYS A 116 -3.78 -12.74 -10.13
CA CYS A 116 -3.72 -13.28 -8.77
C CYS A 116 -4.93 -12.86 -7.93
N PRO A 117 -5.34 -13.69 -6.95
CA PRO A 117 -6.31 -13.29 -5.94
C PRO A 117 -5.94 -11.99 -5.22
N VAL A 118 -6.96 -11.21 -4.86
CA VAL A 118 -6.82 -9.97 -4.09
C VAL A 118 -7.62 -10.07 -2.78
N VAL A 119 -6.95 -9.76 -1.67
CA VAL A 119 -7.57 -9.64 -0.35
C VAL A 119 -7.50 -8.19 0.10
N ALA A 120 -8.65 -7.54 0.23
CA ALA A 120 -8.76 -6.16 0.69
C ALA A 120 -9.15 -6.10 2.16
N LEU A 121 -8.29 -5.50 2.98
CA LEU A 121 -8.49 -5.30 4.41
C LEU A 121 -9.25 -3.99 4.64
N PHE A 122 -10.38 -4.07 5.32
CA PHE A 122 -11.24 -2.92 5.62
C PHE A 122 -11.41 -2.71 7.12
N ASP A 123 -11.66 -1.45 7.52
CA ASP A 123 -11.95 -1.10 8.90
C ASP A 123 -13.40 -1.43 9.22
N THR A 124 -13.64 -2.23 10.27
CA THR A 124 -15.00 -2.59 10.70
C THR A 124 -15.72 -1.46 11.45
N HIS A 125 -15.00 -0.42 11.87
CA HIS A 125 -15.53 0.68 12.69
C HIS A 125 -15.26 2.07 12.08
N GLY A 126 -14.43 2.15 11.06
CA GLY A 126 -14.05 3.40 10.40
C GLY A 126 -15.05 3.85 9.33
N ALA A 127 -15.24 5.17 9.21
CA ALA A 127 -15.96 5.79 8.09
C ALA A 127 -15.14 5.82 6.79
N HIS A 128 -13.84 5.57 6.87
CA HIS A 128 -12.91 5.51 5.75
C HIS A 128 -12.42 4.07 5.56
N HIS A 129 -12.25 3.66 4.30
CA HIS A 129 -11.84 2.29 3.95
C HIS A 129 -12.77 1.22 4.53
N ASP A 130 -14.08 1.46 4.46
CA ASP A 130 -15.13 0.51 4.81
C ASP A 130 -15.21 -0.66 3.82
N CYS A 131 -16.04 -1.66 4.12
CA CYS A 131 -16.23 -2.82 3.27
C CYS A 131 -16.63 -2.44 1.83
N ALA A 132 -17.55 -1.50 1.67
CA ALA A 132 -18.07 -1.10 0.36
C ALA A 132 -17.00 -0.45 -0.53
N SER A 133 -16.22 0.47 0.03
CA SER A 133 -15.13 1.12 -0.70
C SER A 133 -13.98 0.17 -1.00
N MET A 134 -13.63 -0.71 -0.07
CA MET A 134 -12.57 -1.70 -0.27
C MET A 134 -13.00 -2.82 -1.23
N ALA A 135 -14.29 -3.10 -1.38
CA ALA A 135 -14.82 -4.05 -2.36
C ALA A 135 -14.48 -3.68 -3.82
N GLN A 136 -14.22 -2.39 -4.10
CA GLN A 136 -13.85 -1.93 -5.44
C GLN A 136 -12.52 -2.49 -5.93
N TRP A 137 -11.66 -3.00 -5.02
CA TRP A 137 -10.44 -3.73 -5.41
C TRP A 137 -10.72 -4.99 -6.22
N GLY A 138 -11.92 -5.57 -6.12
CA GLY A 138 -12.33 -6.71 -6.95
C GLY A 138 -12.37 -6.40 -8.45
N LEU A 139 -12.49 -5.13 -8.84
CA LEU A 139 -12.45 -4.71 -10.25
C LEU A 139 -11.04 -4.79 -10.86
N HIS A 140 -10.01 -4.96 -10.03
CA HIS A 140 -8.59 -4.90 -10.41
C HIS A 140 -7.94 -6.28 -10.54
N THR A 141 -8.73 -7.36 -10.43
CA THR A 141 -8.27 -8.74 -10.60
C THR A 141 -9.24 -9.58 -11.45
N ARG A 142 -8.70 -10.59 -12.12
CA ARG A 142 -9.41 -11.71 -12.77
C ARG A 142 -9.45 -12.95 -11.86
N GLY A 143 -8.61 -12.97 -10.81
CA GLY A 143 -8.62 -14.00 -9.77
C GLY A 143 -9.76 -13.80 -8.77
N SER A 144 -9.77 -14.58 -7.70
CA SER A 144 -10.75 -14.42 -6.63
C SER A 144 -10.52 -13.12 -5.84
N PHE A 145 -11.62 -12.54 -5.34
CA PHE A 145 -11.60 -11.36 -4.49
C PHE A 145 -12.21 -11.68 -3.12
N HIS A 146 -11.59 -11.19 -2.05
CA HIS A 146 -12.13 -11.27 -0.70
C HIS A 146 -11.94 -9.95 0.06
N ALA A 147 -12.98 -9.46 0.71
CA ALA A 147 -12.90 -8.36 1.65
C ALA A 147 -12.88 -8.91 3.08
N ALA A 148 -11.86 -8.57 3.86
CA ALA A 148 -11.68 -9.04 5.24
C ALA A 148 -11.69 -7.86 6.22
N GLY A 149 -12.62 -7.88 7.18
CA GLY A 149 -12.75 -6.85 8.19
C GLY A 149 -11.73 -7.01 9.32
N SER A 150 -11.20 -5.91 9.83
CA SER A 150 -10.39 -5.88 11.03
C SER A 150 -10.83 -4.74 11.97
N SER A 151 -11.02 -5.05 13.26
CA SER A 151 -11.39 -4.09 14.30
C SER A 151 -10.20 -3.36 14.92
N ARG A 152 -8.99 -3.71 14.50
CA ARG A 152 -7.73 -3.16 15.00
C ARG A 152 -6.72 -3.20 13.84
N TRP A 153 -6.24 -2.03 13.40
CA TRP A 153 -5.10 -1.89 12.49
C TRP A 153 -3.81 -2.64 12.95
N THR A 154 -3.85 -3.19 14.18
CA THR A 154 -2.92 -4.11 14.88
C THR A 154 -2.59 -5.43 14.17
N LEU A 155 -2.90 -5.63 12.90
CA LEU A 155 -2.21 -6.68 12.14
C LEU A 155 -0.76 -6.29 11.80
N LEU A 156 -0.33 -5.05 12.09
CA LEU A 156 1.00 -4.54 11.72
C LEU A 156 1.91 -4.08 12.87
N SER A 157 1.43 -3.93 14.10
CA SER A 157 2.28 -3.62 15.27
C SER A 157 2.72 -4.88 16.03
N SER A 158 1.90 -5.93 16.08
CA SER A 158 2.36 -7.27 16.42
C SER A 158 2.98 -7.89 15.18
N GLY A 159 4.27 -7.59 14.97
CA GLY A 159 5.01 -7.88 13.75
C GLY A 159 4.70 -9.25 13.15
N ILE A 160 4.68 -9.29 11.81
CA ILE A 160 4.72 -10.51 11.01
C ILE A 160 5.94 -11.33 11.45
N ARG A 161 5.77 -12.17 12.47
CA ARG A 161 6.78 -13.08 12.99
C ARG A 161 6.57 -14.42 12.31
N SER A 162 7.14 -14.51 11.12
CA SER A 162 7.37 -15.79 10.46
C SER A 162 8.75 -15.73 9.81
N ARG A 163 9.57 -16.75 10.08
CA ARG A 163 10.94 -16.85 9.58
C ARG A 163 10.90 -16.98 8.05
N GLY A 164 11.29 -15.94 7.31
CA GLY A 164 11.47 -16.00 5.84
C GLY A 164 10.93 -14.83 5.00
N HIS A 165 10.39 -13.78 5.62
CA HIS A 165 9.88 -12.61 4.90
C HIS A 165 10.95 -11.53 4.69
N ARG A 166 10.91 -10.82 3.55
CA ARG A 166 11.59 -9.53 3.38
C ARG A 166 10.55 -8.41 3.38
N ILE A 167 10.59 -7.58 4.41
CA ILE A 167 9.74 -6.40 4.53
C ILE A 167 10.53 -5.21 3.96
N TYR A 168 9.98 -4.56 2.93
CA TYR A 168 10.54 -3.33 2.38
C TYR A 168 9.75 -2.15 2.93
N ARG A 169 10.16 -1.66 4.11
CA ARG A 169 9.53 -0.48 4.69
C ARG A 169 10.03 0.76 3.93
N LEU A 170 9.18 1.33 3.08
CA LEU A 170 9.50 2.54 2.29
C LEU A 170 9.49 3.79 3.17
N SER A 171 8.61 3.84 4.18
CA SER A 171 8.59 4.86 5.22
C SER A 171 7.92 4.31 6.49
N PRO A 172 8.01 4.98 7.66
CA PRO A 172 7.38 4.51 8.91
C PRO A 172 5.87 4.25 8.80
N TRP A 173 5.22 4.87 7.80
CA TRP A 173 3.77 4.82 7.57
C TRP A 173 3.38 4.04 6.31
N GLN A 174 4.37 3.62 5.50
CA GLN A 174 4.15 2.86 4.28
C GLN A 174 4.83 1.49 4.37
N THR A 175 4.00 0.45 4.38
CA THR A 175 4.49 -0.93 4.36
C THR A 175 4.21 -1.51 2.98
N PHE A 176 5.29 -1.84 2.27
CA PHE A 176 5.29 -2.81 1.18
C PHE A 176 6.08 -4.04 1.65
N ALA A 177 5.51 -5.22 1.55
CA ALA A 177 6.18 -6.44 1.98
C ALA A 177 6.05 -7.53 0.93
N VAL A 178 7.13 -8.26 0.73
CA VAL A 178 7.16 -9.47 -0.09
C VAL A 178 7.19 -10.66 0.86
N MET A 179 6.14 -11.47 0.79
CA MET A 179 5.96 -12.64 1.65
C MET A 179 6.30 -13.90 0.85
N ASN A 180 7.30 -14.67 1.29
CA ASN A 180 7.60 -15.98 0.71
C ASN A 180 6.69 -17.05 1.34
N PHE A 181 6.21 -17.99 0.54
CA PHE A 181 5.63 -19.23 1.04
C PHE A 181 6.70 -20.32 0.93
N ARG A 182 7.01 -21.02 2.04
CA ARG A 182 7.77 -22.26 1.92
C ARG A 182 6.91 -23.29 1.22
N ASP A 183 7.50 -24.02 0.27
CA ASP A 183 6.93 -25.27 -0.20
C ASP A 183 6.71 -26.18 1.01
N ARG A 184 5.50 -26.74 1.12
CA ARG A 184 5.19 -27.74 2.15
C ARG A 184 6.01 -29.01 1.91
#